data_AF-A0A0K6IJX2-F1
#
_entry.id   AF-A0A0K6IJX2-F1
#
_cell.length_a   1.000
_cell.length_b   1.000
_cell.length_c   1.000
_cell.angle_alpha   90.00
_cell.angle_beta   90.00
_cell.angle_gamma   90.00
#
_symmetry.space_group_name_H-M   'P 1'
#
loop_
_entity.id
_entity.type
_entity.pdbx_description
1 polymer ?
#
loop_
_entity_poly.entity_id
_entity_poly.type
_entity_poly.pdbx_seq_one_letter_code
_entity_poly.pdbx_strand_id
1 'polypeptide(L)'
;MIDFAPIQKTYPDTQVLNASPFVGFRDGVVSPEECAYLIALATGKTQRAKVSLDDDSDIIDGRSGSNCWLRYSEDETVRKIGERLSAIVGIPLENAEAMQIIHYGVDQEYRAHYDAYDLTNARGQRCCSFGGQRLVTALVYLNDVESGGGTRFDKLNAEVQAKQGRMALFNNVVDDYNAPHPDSLHAGTPVIKGEKWAFNIWFHARPMTEKQDFQHYPKLDKVPAKAAPRTTAVTQKPSIMTNKINRATKLLQQAIDQLDPVLVRKAQPVCFTYWDTYGNSLLDLSDVSEGTRVLRVIDRTIVNALSNKAALAQAIKDHHLEGIAPATYFSIAEALNHKAEPAPLWFIKNCFGTGGQGMSCVTHEELASVELPSNYIVQAGVTDLALFEGRKFTTRTYCLIWNQTIYLYQNGFLVVHGQTYDPHSTDYAVQIDHAGYHTEDGAVTMRQLLDHPDYDRYYPGIKQLIQNLTPVLEPSRLAADSNRYILLGIDLLLRNDGSAQLVEINTFPNFIHTNEIIQHVNIPFFAAALRTMLGDPTMVLEPILPSNEAMR
;
A
#
# COMPACT_ATOMS: atom_id res chain seq x y z
N MET A 1 2.65 -48.41 2.16
CA MET A 1 1.97 -47.14 1.84
C MET A 1 2.35 -46.16 2.91
N ILE A 2 2.80 -44.96 2.55
CA ILE A 2 3.12 -43.92 3.53
C ILE A 2 1.79 -43.45 4.10
N ASP A 3 1.64 -43.55 5.42
CA ASP A 3 0.46 -43.10 6.15
C ASP A 3 0.50 -41.57 6.23
N PHE A 4 -0.35 -40.90 5.47
CA PHE A 4 -0.56 -39.44 5.52
C PHE A 4 -1.92 -39.17 6.13
N ALA A 5 -2.05 -38.05 6.85
CA ALA A 5 -3.33 -37.60 7.36
C ALA A 5 -4.36 -37.49 6.22
N PRO A 6 -5.59 -38.03 6.39
CA PRO A 6 -6.58 -38.02 5.32
C PRO A 6 -7.08 -36.59 5.07
N ILE A 7 -6.96 -36.11 3.84
CA ILE A 7 -7.58 -34.84 3.42
C ILE A 7 -9.06 -35.09 3.12
N GLN A 8 -9.94 -34.31 3.74
CA GLN A 8 -11.36 -34.33 3.41
C GLN A 8 -11.61 -33.62 2.08
N LYS A 9 -12.51 -34.20 1.27
CA LYS A 9 -12.97 -33.57 0.01
C LYS A 9 -14.14 -32.61 0.21
N THR A 10 -14.80 -32.71 1.37
CA THR A 10 -15.97 -31.91 1.74
C THR A 10 -15.94 -31.66 3.24
N TYR A 11 -16.31 -30.45 3.66
CA TYR A 11 -16.36 -30.07 5.07
C TYR A 11 -17.80 -29.66 5.45
N PRO A 12 -18.40 -30.27 6.47
CA PRO A 12 -19.75 -29.90 6.92
C PRO A 12 -19.86 -28.43 7.33
N ASP A 13 -21.05 -27.85 7.14
CA ASP A 13 -21.38 -26.46 7.50
C ASP A 13 -20.45 -25.41 6.86
N THR A 14 -19.96 -25.67 5.65
CA THR A 14 -19.16 -24.72 4.87
C THR A 14 -19.91 -24.19 3.67
N GLN A 15 -19.73 -22.90 3.36
CA GLN A 15 -20.09 -22.34 2.07
C GLN A 15 -18.96 -22.67 1.09
N VAL A 16 -19.28 -23.51 0.10
CA VAL A 16 -18.31 -24.00 -0.89
C VAL A 16 -18.16 -22.97 -2.02
N LEU A 17 -16.92 -22.56 -2.28
CA LEU A 17 -16.54 -21.70 -3.42
C LEU A 17 -15.93 -22.51 -4.55
N ASN A 18 -15.24 -23.61 -4.24
CA ASN A 18 -14.72 -24.56 -5.22
C ASN A 18 -14.63 -25.98 -4.62
N ALA A 19 -14.84 -27.00 -5.45
CA ALA A 19 -14.86 -28.41 -5.01
C ALA A 19 -13.48 -29.11 -5.10
N SER A 20 -12.64 -28.73 -6.07
CA SER A 20 -11.31 -29.34 -6.27
C SER A 20 -10.33 -28.29 -6.84
N PRO A 21 -9.34 -27.81 -6.06
CA PRO A 21 -9.16 -28.12 -4.64
C PRO A 21 -10.35 -27.57 -3.85
N PHE A 22 -10.69 -28.20 -2.72
CA PHE A 22 -11.73 -27.63 -1.86
C PHE A 22 -11.30 -26.20 -1.47
N VAL A 23 -12.19 -25.22 -1.68
CA VAL A 23 -12.09 -23.85 -1.16
C VAL A 23 -13.47 -23.47 -0.66
N GLY A 24 -13.56 -23.02 0.59
CA GLY A 24 -14.81 -22.57 1.19
C GLY A 24 -14.58 -21.80 2.47
N PHE A 25 -15.67 -21.45 3.13
CA PHE A 25 -15.59 -20.80 4.44
C PHE A 25 -16.69 -21.22 5.40
N ARG A 26 -16.43 -21.04 6.70
CA ARG A 26 -17.38 -21.29 7.80
C ARG A 26 -17.40 -20.08 8.73
N ASP A 27 -18.58 -19.56 9.02
CA ASP A 27 -18.76 -18.43 9.94
C ASP A 27 -18.83 -18.91 11.40
N GLY A 28 -18.43 -18.06 12.34
CA GLY A 28 -18.61 -18.29 13.77
C GLY A 28 -17.79 -19.43 14.35
N VAL A 29 -16.63 -19.75 13.76
CA VAL A 29 -15.74 -20.81 14.29
C VAL A 29 -15.01 -20.40 15.57
N VAL A 30 -14.84 -19.09 15.78
CA VAL A 30 -14.18 -18.47 16.94
C VAL A 30 -15.09 -17.32 17.39
N SER A 31 -15.35 -17.21 18.69
CA SER A 31 -16.26 -16.18 19.22
C SER A 31 -15.63 -14.78 19.20
N PRO A 32 -16.42 -13.69 19.26
CA PRO A 32 -15.87 -12.33 19.38
C PRO A 32 -14.94 -12.14 20.58
N GLU A 33 -15.24 -12.80 21.71
CA GLU A 33 -14.41 -12.75 22.94
C GLU A 33 -13.07 -13.46 22.72
N GLU A 34 -13.08 -14.64 22.10
CA GLU A 34 -11.86 -15.36 21.72
C GLU A 34 -11.04 -14.55 20.71
N CYS A 35 -11.70 -13.87 19.77
CA CYS A 35 -11.04 -13.00 18.80
C CYS A 35 -10.33 -11.83 19.49
N ALA A 36 -11.03 -11.11 20.36
CA ALA A 36 -10.46 -10.01 21.13
C ALA A 36 -9.30 -10.47 22.02
N TYR A 37 -9.44 -11.65 22.64
CA TYR A 37 -8.40 -12.27 23.46
C TYR A 37 -7.13 -12.54 22.65
N LEU A 38 -7.25 -13.14 21.46
CA LEU A 38 -6.10 -13.43 20.60
C LEU A 38 -5.41 -12.16 20.11
N ILE A 39 -6.17 -11.13 19.74
CA ILE A 39 -5.60 -9.81 19.37
C ILE A 39 -4.82 -9.23 20.55
N ALA A 40 -5.40 -9.24 21.76
CA ALA A 40 -4.73 -8.72 22.94
C ALA A 40 -3.46 -9.52 23.28
N LEU A 41 -3.51 -10.85 23.17
CA LEU A 41 -2.38 -11.74 23.45
C LEU A 41 -1.22 -11.55 22.45
N ALA A 42 -1.53 -11.18 21.21
CA ALA A 42 -0.58 -10.93 20.14
C ALA A 42 -0.05 -9.48 20.10
N THR A 43 -0.83 -8.52 20.60
CA THR A 43 -0.46 -7.10 20.63
C THR A 43 0.87 -6.92 21.38
N GLY A 44 1.85 -6.27 20.73
CA GLY A 44 3.19 -6.08 21.27
C GLY A 44 4.16 -7.26 21.07
N LYS A 45 3.70 -8.40 20.53
CA LYS A 45 4.56 -9.55 20.16
C LYS A 45 4.77 -9.69 18.64
N THR A 46 4.00 -8.97 17.83
CA THR A 46 4.08 -9.02 16.36
C THR A 46 5.37 -8.39 15.84
N GLN A 47 6.04 -9.09 14.92
CA GLN A 47 7.25 -8.65 14.23
C GLN A 47 7.01 -8.66 12.71
N ARG A 48 7.87 -8.01 11.92
CA ARG A 48 7.75 -8.04 10.46
C ARG A 48 7.75 -9.48 9.94
N ALA A 49 6.76 -9.83 9.11
CA ALA A 49 6.64 -11.19 8.60
C ALA A 49 7.76 -11.53 7.59
N LYS A 50 8.32 -12.75 7.69
CA LYS A 50 9.33 -13.31 6.79
C LYS A 50 8.73 -14.35 5.82
N VAL A 51 9.41 -14.61 4.71
CA VAL A 51 9.09 -15.68 3.74
C VAL A 51 10.30 -16.59 3.57
N SER A 52 10.11 -17.92 3.53
CA SER A 52 11.20 -18.88 3.34
C SER A 52 11.75 -18.84 1.90
N LEU A 53 13.08 -18.75 1.74
CA LEU A 53 13.84 -18.76 0.48
C LEU A 53 14.64 -20.04 0.24
N ASP A 54 15.28 -20.10 -0.93
CA ASP A 54 16.12 -21.21 -1.40
C ASP A 54 17.40 -21.43 -0.58
N ASP A 55 17.85 -20.49 0.26
CA ASP A 55 19.03 -20.67 1.13
C ASP A 55 18.88 -20.12 2.57
N ASP A 56 17.76 -19.45 2.91
CA ASP A 56 17.46 -18.95 4.27
C ASP A 56 15.96 -18.59 4.44
N SER A 57 15.53 -18.10 5.61
CA SER A 57 14.29 -17.32 5.79
C SER A 57 14.60 -15.83 5.72
N ASP A 58 14.02 -15.14 4.73
CA ASP A 58 14.37 -13.75 4.44
C ASP A 58 13.15 -12.82 4.57
N ILE A 59 13.38 -11.55 4.88
CA ILE A 59 12.32 -10.53 4.88
C ILE A 59 12.07 -10.16 3.41
N ILE A 60 11.24 -10.95 2.73
CA ILE A 60 10.86 -10.67 1.35
C ILE A 60 9.51 -9.96 1.31
N ASP A 61 9.47 -8.96 0.45
CA ASP A 61 8.36 -8.21 -0.14
C ASP A 61 7.08 -8.99 -0.54
N GLY A 62 7.04 -10.32 -0.41
CA GLY A 62 5.86 -11.15 -0.66
C GLY A 62 4.76 -10.99 0.39
N ARG A 63 5.11 -10.50 1.60
CA ARG A 63 4.17 -10.30 2.71
C ARG A 63 4.50 -9.03 3.47
N SER A 64 3.61 -8.04 3.42
CA SER A 64 3.89 -6.68 3.94
C SER A 64 3.26 -6.39 5.31
N GLY A 65 2.75 -7.40 6.00
CA GLY A 65 2.22 -7.30 7.37
C GLY A 65 3.20 -7.67 8.47
N SER A 66 2.70 -7.72 9.70
CA SER A 66 3.41 -8.28 10.85
C SER A 66 2.80 -9.62 11.28
N ASN A 67 3.57 -10.47 11.94
CA ASN A 67 3.10 -11.72 12.49
C ASN A 67 3.76 -12.06 13.83
N CYS A 68 3.13 -12.95 14.59
CA CYS A 68 3.76 -13.66 15.68
C CYS A 68 3.23 -15.10 15.72
N TRP A 69 3.86 -15.94 16.53
CA TRP A 69 3.49 -17.34 16.68
C TRP A 69 3.05 -17.58 18.12
N LEU A 70 1.88 -18.20 18.28
CA LEU A 70 1.34 -18.63 19.57
C LEU A 70 1.37 -20.16 19.62
N ARG A 71 2.06 -20.72 20.62
CA ARG A 71 2.15 -22.17 20.79
C ARG A 71 0.98 -22.70 21.62
N TYR A 72 0.43 -23.85 21.21
CA TYR A 72 -0.65 -24.51 21.94
C TYR A 72 -0.27 -24.95 23.36
N SER A 73 1.03 -25.11 23.64
CA SER A 73 1.53 -25.46 24.98
C SER A 73 1.66 -24.26 25.93
N GLU A 74 1.55 -23.03 25.41
CA GLU A 74 1.79 -21.80 26.18
C GLU A 74 0.49 -21.13 26.62
N ASP A 75 -0.63 -21.43 25.97
CA ASP A 75 -1.93 -20.81 26.24
C ASP A 75 -3.10 -21.78 26.01
N GLU A 76 -3.96 -21.92 27.02
CA GLU A 76 -5.08 -22.86 27.04
C GLU A 76 -6.20 -22.47 26.07
N THR A 77 -6.42 -21.18 25.83
CA THR A 77 -7.41 -20.68 24.86
C THR A 77 -6.93 -20.97 23.44
N VAL A 78 -5.65 -20.70 23.16
CA VAL A 78 -5.00 -21.03 21.87
C VAL A 78 -5.10 -22.54 21.59
N ARG A 79 -4.86 -23.39 22.61
CA ARG A 79 -5.01 -24.84 22.50
C ARG A 79 -6.43 -25.26 22.14
N LYS A 80 -7.44 -24.77 22.87
CA LYS A 80 -8.86 -25.09 22.61
C LYS A 80 -9.32 -24.66 21.22
N ILE A 81 -8.88 -23.48 20.77
CA ILE A 81 -9.15 -23.01 19.40
C ILE A 81 -8.51 -23.97 18.39
N GLY A 82 -7.25 -24.35 18.59
CA GLY A 82 -6.54 -25.32 17.75
C GLY A 82 -7.27 -26.67 17.67
N GLU A 83 -7.70 -27.23 18.80
CA GLU A 83 -8.42 -28.52 18.87
C GLU A 83 -9.76 -28.46 18.13
N ARG A 84 -10.51 -27.37 18.29
CA ARG A 84 -11.78 -27.14 17.56
C ARG A 84 -11.55 -27.08 16.05
N LEU A 85 -10.55 -26.33 15.60
CA LEU A 85 -10.21 -26.26 14.17
C LEU A 85 -9.71 -27.60 13.64
N SER A 86 -8.92 -28.33 14.42
CA SER A 86 -8.46 -29.69 14.09
C SER A 86 -9.63 -30.65 13.88
N ALA A 87 -10.67 -30.56 14.73
CA ALA A 87 -11.90 -31.35 14.58
C ALA A 87 -12.68 -30.99 13.31
N ILE A 88 -12.71 -29.71 12.90
CA ILE A 88 -13.34 -29.28 11.65
C ILE A 88 -12.55 -29.77 10.43
N VAL A 89 -11.21 -29.63 10.46
CA VAL A 89 -10.32 -30.05 9.37
C VAL A 89 -10.24 -31.58 9.26
N GLY A 90 -10.43 -32.29 10.38
CA GLY A 90 -10.27 -33.74 10.45
C GLY A 90 -8.82 -34.21 10.49
N ILE A 91 -7.88 -33.30 10.78
CA ILE A 91 -6.46 -33.59 10.96
C ILE A 91 -6.09 -33.27 12.42
N PRO A 92 -5.42 -34.17 13.16
CA PRO A 92 -5.08 -33.95 14.57
C PRO A 92 -4.23 -32.70 14.82
N LEU A 93 -4.36 -32.11 16.02
CA LEU A 93 -3.61 -30.90 16.39
C LEU A 93 -2.09 -31.12 16.40
N GLU A 94 -1.63 -32.34 16.66
CA GLU A 94 -0.20 -32.67 16.59
C GLU A 94 0.42 -32.52 15.19
N ASN A 95 -0.40 -32.50 14.14
CA ASN A 95 0.02 -32.23 12.76
C ASN A 95 0.01 -30.74 12.42
N ALA A 96 -0.47 -29.87 13.31
CA ALA A 96 -0.60 -28.45 13.04
C ALA A 96 0.68 -27.68 13.41
N GLU A 97 1.08 -26.73 12.57
CA GLU A 97 2.03 -25.69 13.00
C GLU A 97 1.44 -24.86 14.16
N ALA A 98 2.30 -24.16 14.89
CA ALA A 98 1.86 -23.15 15.85
C ALA A 98 0.95 -22.12 15.17
N MET A 99 0.00 -21.56 15.92
CA MET A 99 -0.93 -20.56 15.39
C MET A 99 -0.16 -19.30 15.00
N GLN A 100 -0.20 -18.93 13.72
CA GLN A 100 0.46 -17.72 13.26
C GLN A 100 -0.55 -16.57 13.21
N ILE A 101 -0.47 -15.66 14.18
CA ILE A 101 -1.28 -14.42 14.19
C ILE A 101 -0.67 -13.46 13.18
N ILE A 102 -1.52 -12.77 12.43
CA ILE A 102 -1.14 -11.88 11.34
C ILE A 102 -1.90 -10.56 11.49
N HIS A 103 -1.19 -9.45 11.32
CA HIS A 103 -1.76 -8.11 11.33
C HIS A 103 -1.36 -7.36 10.06
N TYR A 104 -2.38 -6.84 9.38
CA TYR A 104 -2.23 -5.97 8.23
C TYR A 104 -2.93 -4.64 8.50
N GLY A 105 -2.16 -3.55 8.46
CA GLY A 105 -2.71 -2.22 8.29
C GLY A 105 -3.09 -1.93 6.85
N VAL A 106 -3.61 -0.72 6.61
CA VAL A 106 -3.92 -0.23 5.26
C VAL A 106 -2.73 -0.43 4.29
N ASP A 107 -3.03 -0.83 3.06
CA ASP A 107 -2.11 -1.18 1.97
C ASP A 107 -1.23 -2.41 2.20
N GLN A 108 -1.30 -3.06 3.37
CA GLN A 108 -0.56 -4.29 3.60
C GLN A 108 -1.34 -5.50 3.04
N GLU A 109 -0.59 -6.44 2.46
CA GLU A 109 -1.12 -7.58 1.71
C GLU A 109 -0.22 -8.82 1.92
N TYR A 110 -0.70 -9.95 1.42
CA TYR A 110 0.12 -11.12 1.12
C TYR A 110 -0.05 -11.45 -0.36
N ARG A 111 1.03 -11.31 -1.15
CA ARG A 111 1.03 -11.64 -2.57
C ARG A 111 0.59 -13.08 -2.81
N ALA A 112 0.13 -13.34 -4.03
CA ALA A 112 -0.24 -14.66 -4.50
C ALA A 112 0.88 -15.68 -4.21
N HIS A 113 0.56 -16.72 -3.45
CA HIS A 113 1.47 -17.78 -3.06
C HIS A 113 0.74 -19.12 -2.91
N TYR A 114 1.52 -20.18 -2.82
CA TYR A 114 1.05 -21.48 -2.38
C TYR A 114 1.50 -21.73 -0.95
N ASP A 115 0.64 -22.35 -0.16
CA ASP A 115 1.01 -22.80 1.19
C ASP A 115 1.75 -24.13 1.17
N ALA A 116 1.44 -25.00 0.19
CA ALA A 116 2.21 -26.21 -0.06
C ALA A 116 3.54 -25.89 -0.78
N TYR A 117 4.49 -26.80 -0.63
CA TYR A 117 5.79 -26.74 -1.28
C TYR A 117 5.91 -27.76 -2.42
N ASP A 118 6.79 -27.51 -3.38
CA ASP A 118 7.17 -28.51 -4.37
C ASP A 118 8.25 -29.43 -3.80
N LEU A 119 7.88 -30.67 -3.45
CA LEU A 119 8.77 -31.65 -2.81
C LEU A 119 9.80 -32.25 -3.78
N THR A 120 9.70 -31.96 -5.07
CA THR A 120 10.69 -32.43 -6.06
C THR A 120 12.00 -31.63 -5.99
N ASN A 121 12.00 -30.48 -5.34
CA ASN A 121 13.18 -29.63 -5.17
C ASN A 121 13.67 -29.59 -3.70
N ALA A 122 14.95 -29.21 -3.53
CA ALA A 122 15.60 -29.20 -2.23
C ALA A 122 14.96 -28.23 -1.23
N ARG A 123 14.40 -27.10 -1.69
CA ARG A 123 13.73 -26.14 -0.81
C ARG A 123 12.46 -26.74 -0.20
N GLY A 124 11.60 -27.35 -1.02
CA GLY A 124 10.38 -27.95 -0.52
C GLY A 124 10.67 -29.06 0.49
N GLN A 125 11.68 -29.89 0.22
CA GLN A 125 12.11 -30.92 1.18
C GLN A 125 12.64 -30.32 2.50
N ARG A 126 13.41 -29.23 2.46
CA ARG A 126 13.86 -28.57 3.70
C ARG A 126 12.69 -27.94 4.47
N CYS A 127 11.79 -27.23 3.79
CA CYS A 127 10.63 -26.59 4.41
C CYS A 127 9.63 -27.61 5.00
N CYS A 128 9.54 -28.79 4.42
CA CYS A 128 8.67 -29.89 4.89
C CYS A 128 9.41 -30.93 5.72
N SER A 129 10.64 -30.64 6.19
CA SER A 129 11.48 -31.62 6.87
C SER A 129 10.89 -32.15 8.18
N PHE A 130 9.94 -31.45 8.78
CA PHE A 130 9.15 -31.89 9.94
C PHE A 130 7.66 -31.81 9.61
N GLY A 131 6.89 -32.85 9.99
CA GLY A 131 5.46 -32.98 9.67
C GLY A 131 5.15 -33.27 8.20
N GLY A 132 6.06 -33.01 7.26
CA GLY A 132 5.82 -33.21 5.84
C GLY A 132 5.08 -32.06 5.19
N GLN A 133 4.35 -32.36 4.12
CA GLN A 133 3.67 -31.34 3.32
C GLN A 133 2.54 -30.67 4.09
N ARG A 134 2.32 -29.37 3.85
CA ARG A 134 1.12 -28.64 4.30
C ARG A 134 -0.07 -29.06 3.44
N LEU A 135 -1.00 -29.79 4.03
CA LEU A 135 -2.14 -30.38 3.33
C LEU A 135 -3.34 -29.45 3.25
N VAL A 136 -3.66 -28.79 4.37
CA VAL A 136 -4.86 -27.97 4.52
C VAL A 136 -4.49 -26.69 5.27
N THR A 137 -5.04 -25.56 4.82
CA THR A 137 -4.93 -24.28 5.50
C THR A 137 -6.27 -23.88 6.09
N ALA A 138 -6.25 -23.53 7.39
CA ALA A 138 -7.34 -22.85 8.07
C ALA A 138 -6.89 -21.42 8.42
N LEU A 139 -7.47 -20.42 7.75
CA LEU A 139 -7.24 -18.99 8.02
C LEU A 139 -8.48 -18.42 8.68
N VAL A 140 -8.37 -17.86 9.89
CA VAL A 140 -9.51 -17.28 10.62
C VAL A 140 -9.31 -15.78 10.78
N TYR A 141 -10.33 -14.98 10.44
CA TYR A 141 -10.31 -13.53 10.65
C TYR A 141 -10.77 -13.21 12.08
N LEU A 142 -10.01 -12.34 12.76
CA LEU A 142 -10.21 -11.96 14.16
C LEU A 142 -11.01 -10.65 14.30
N ASN A 143 -11.19 -9.90 13.22
CA ASN A 143 -12.03 -8.72 13.18
C ASN A 143 -12.71 -8.58 11.81
N ASP A 144 -13.75 -7.77 11.76
CA ASP A 144 -14.31 -7.30 10.50
C ASP A 144 -13.34 -6.29 9.88
N VAL A 145 -13.04 -6.47 8.60
CA VAL A 145 -12.24 -5.50 7.82
C VAL A 145 -13.21 -4.60 7.09
N GLU A 146 -13.03 -3.29 7.24
CA GLU A 146 -13.98 -2.32 6.70
C GLU A 146 -14.01 -2.34 5.16
N SER A 147 -12.84 -2.50 4.52
CA SER A 147 -12.75 -2.70 3.07
C SER A 147 -11.45 -3.40 2.68
N GLY A 148 -11.50 -4.29 1.69
CA GLY A 148 -10.38 -5.13 1.28
C GLY A 148 -10.04 -6.22 2.31
N GLY A 149 -8.80 -6.68 2.34
CA GLY A 149 -8.32 -7.65 3.33
C GLY A 149 -8.88 -9.08 3.21
N GLY A 150 -9.68 -9.39 2.19
CA GLY A 150 -10.12 -10.74 1.89
C GLY A 150 -8.97 -11.72 1.56
N THR A 151 -9.33 -12.98 1.34
CA THR A 151 -8.42 -14.01 0.80
C THR A 151 -8.90 -14.42 -0.58
N ARG A 152 -8.17 -14.01 -1.62
CA ARG A 152 -8.54 -14.19 -3.02
C ARG A 152 -7.77 -15.34 -3.66
N PHE A 153 -8.47 -16.16 -4.43
CA PHE A 153 -7.94 -17.27 -5.20
C PHE A 153 -8.02 -16.90 -6.68
N ASP A 154 -6.94 -16.32 -7.21
CA ASP A 154 -6.93 -15.66 -8.52
C ASP A 154 -7.35 -16.60 -9.67
N LYS A 155 -6.98 -17.89 -9.58
CA LYS A 155 -7.30 -18.90 -10.61
C LYS A 155 -8.73 -19.42 -10.55
N LEU A 156 -9.40 -19.26 -9.40
CA LEU A 156 -10.75 -19.75 -9.17
C LEU A 156 -11.80 -18.62 -9.28
N ASN A 157 -11.35 -17.37 -9.48
CA ASN A 157 -12.18 -16.18 -9.41
C ASN A 157 -13.06 -16.16 -8.13
N ALA A 158 -12.47 -16.56 -7.01
CA ALA A 158 -13.15 -16.72 -5.73
C ALA A 158 -12.46 -15.88 -4.66
N GLU A 159 -13.24 -15.30 -3.75
CA GLU A 159 -12.70 -14.54 -2.62
C GLU A 159 -13.50 -14.82 -1.35
N VAL A 160 -12.78 -15.13 -0.27
CA VAL A 160 -13.36 -15.18 1.07
C VAL A 160 -13.22 -13.79 1.70
N GLN A 161 -14.35 -13.13 1.94
CA GLN A 161 -14.38 -11.81 2.58
C GLN A 161 -14.00 -11.91 4.05
N ALA A 162 -13.20 -10.97 4.54
CA ALA A 162 -12.76 -10.91 5.92
C ALA A 162 -13.91 -10.49 6.85
N LYS A 163 -14.29 -11.41 7.74
CA LYS A 163 -15.39 -11.23 8.69
C LYS A 163 -15.02 -11.87 10.02
N GLN A 164 -15.23 -11.17 11.13
CA GLN A 164 -14.85 -11.68 12.46
C GLN A 164 -15.41 -13.09 12.71
N GLY A 165 -14.53 -14.00 13.15
CA GLY A 165 -14.86 -15.39 13.46
C GLY A 165 -15.10 -16.28 12.23
N ARG A 166 -14.92 -15.79 11.00
CA ARG A 166 -14.97 -16.60 9.78
C ARG A 166 -13.65 -17.32 9.55
N MET A 167 -13.73 -18.60 9.18
CA MET A 167 -12.61 -19.41 8.72
C MET A 167 -12.68 -19.59 7.20
N ALA A 168 -11.68 -19.13 6.47
CA ALA A 168 -11.36 -19.63 5.14
C ALA A 168 -10.66 -20.99 5.27
N LEU A 169 -11.11 -21.98 4.50
CA LEU A 169 -10.62 -23.35 4.54
C LEU A 169 -10.35 -23.85 3.13
N PHE A 170 -9.13 -24.34 2.88
CA PHE A 170 -8.75 -24.82 1.56
C PHE A 170 -7.69 -25.92 1.57
N ASN A 171 -7.78 -26.81 0.59
CA ASN A 171 -6.81 -27.89 0.37
C ASN A 171 -5.65 -27.39 -0.50
N ASN A 172 -4.41 -27.67 -0.09
CA ASN A 172 -3.22 -27.06 -0.68
C ASN A 172 -2.57 -27.88 -1.80
N VAL A 173 -2.85 -29.19 -1.88
CA VAL A 173 -2.07 -30.15 -2.66
C VAL A 173 -2.89 -30.87 -3.72
N VAL A 174 -2.20 -31.40 -4.73
CA VAL A 174 -2.76 -32.37 -5.68
C VAL A 174 -2.93 -33.76 -5.03
N ASP A 175 -3.65 -34.67 -5.72
CA ASP A 175 -4.01 -36.00 -5.19
C ASP A 175 -2.82 -36.88 -4.75
N ASP A 176 -1.61 -36.63 -5.25
CA ASP A 176 -0.40 -37.37 -4.88
C ASP A 176 0.43 -36.70 -3.77
N TYR A 177 -0.02 -35.56 -3.24
CA TYR A 177 0.58 -34.82 -2.11
C TYR A 177 1.98 -34.23 -2.37
N ASN A 178 2.55 -34.43 -3.56
CA ASN A 178 3.95 -34.08 -3.83
C ASN A 178 4.16 -32.61 -4.21
N ALA A 179 3.10 -31.95 -4.70
CA ALA A 179 3.16 -30.59 -5.20
C ALA A 179 1.93 -29.77 -4.79
N PRO A 180 2.03 -28.42 -4.85
CA PRO A 180 0.88 -27.55 -4.65
C PRO A 180 -0.19 -27.81 -5.71
N HIS A 181 -1.45 -27.76 -5.31
CA HIS A 181 -2.56 -27.73 -6.26
C HIS A 181 -2.45 -26.43 -7.09
N PRO A 182 -2.43 -26.47 -8.44
CA PRO A 182 -2.26 -25.28 -9.26
C PRO A 182 -3.27 -24.18 -8.93
N ASP A 183 -4.51 -24.55 -8.64
CA ASP A 183 -5.60 -23.60 -8.35
C ASP A 183 -5.73 -23.18 -6.88
N SER A 184 -4.86 -23.66 -5.98
CA SER A 184 -4.80 -23.16 -4.58
C SER A 184 -3.96 -21.89 -4.42
N LEU A 185 -3.50 -21.30 -5.54
CA LEU A 185 -2.78 -20.02 -5.54
C LEU A 185 -3.69 -18.93 -4.97
N HIS A 186 -3.26 -18.32 -3.88
CA HIS A 186 -4.08 -17.37 -3.14
C HIS A 186 -3.28 -16.19 -2.60
N ALA A 187 -3.97 -15.08 -2.38
CA ALA A 187 -3.44 -13.83 -1.87
C ALA A 187 -4.30 -13.31 -0.72
N GLY A 188 -3.66 -12.70 0.28
CA GLY A 188 -4.36 -11.79 1.18
C GLY A 188 -4.48 -10.44 0.49
N THR A 189 -5.68 -10.05 0.09
CA THR A 189 -5.90 -8.80 -0.65
C THR A 189 -5.51 -7.60 0.23
N PRO A 190 -5.06 -6.48 -0.37
CA PRO A 190 -4.71 -5.28 0.40
C PRO A 190 -5.86 -4.87 1.31
N VAL A 191 -5.55 -4.48 2.54
CA VAL A 191 -6.52 -3.77 3.39
C VAL A 191 -6.70 -2.38 2.79
N ILE A 192 -7.90 -2.09 2.30
CA ILE A 192 -8.25 -0.78 1.74
C ILE A 192 -8.65 0.15 2.89
N LYS A 193 -9.37 -0.36 3.89
CA LYS A 193 -9.80 0.42 5.06
C LYS A 193 -9.89 -0.43 6.32
N GLY A 194 -9.53 0.20 7.44
CA GLY A 194 -9.45 -0.43 8.75
C GLY A 194 -8.12 -1.17 8.94
N GLU A 195 -8.19 -2.31 9.60
CA GLU A 195 -7.07 -3.22 9.80
C GLU A 195 -7.58 -4.65 9.70
N LYS A 196 -6.69 -5.58 9.40
CA LYS A 196 -6.98 -7.01 9.38
C LYS A 196 -6.12 -7.72 10.41
N TRP A 197 -6.78 -8.30 11.39
CA TRP A 197 -6.25 -9.33 12.25
C TRP A 197 -6.78 -10.68 11.78
N ALA A 198 -5.89 -11.65 11.65
CA ALA A 198 -6.26 -13.02 11.35
C ALA A 198 -5.23 -13.99 11.96
N PHE A 199 -5.49 -15.28 11.91
CA PHE A 199 -4.45 -16.28 12.11
C PHE A 199 -4.52 -17.39 11.09
N ASN A 200 -3.35 -17.98 10.82
CA ASN A 200 -3.22 -19.20 10.03
C ASN A 200 -2.89 -20.38 10.93
N ILE A 201 -3.50 -21.51 10.63
CA ILE A 201 -3.05 -22.84 11.04
C ILE A 201 -2.86 -23.68 9.79
N TRP A 202 -1.62 -24.16 9.62
CA TRP A 202 -1.28 -25.10 8.55
C TRP A 202 -1.23 -26.52 9.12
N PHE A 203 -2.00 -27.43 8.52
CA PHE A 203 -2.06 -28.83 8.92
C PHE A 203 -1.19 -29.68 7.99
N HIS A 204 -0.25 -30.41 8.57
CA HIS A 204 0.73 -31.21 7.86
C HIS A 204 0.29 -32.67 7.68
N ALA A 205 0.96 -33.35 6.76
CA ALA A 205 0.70 -34.76 6.46
C ALA A 205 0.95 -35.70 7.64
N ARG A 206 1.82 -35.31 8.58
CA ARG A 206 2.25 -36.08 9.74
C ARG A 206 2.45 -35.18 10.97
N PRO A 207 2.60 -35.76 12.17
CA PRO A 207 2.87 -34.99 13.37
C PRO A 207 4.12 -34.11 13.21
N MET A 208 4.06 -32.87 13.72
CA MET A 208 5.15 -31.89 13.61
C MET A 208 6.44 -32.31 14.32
N THR A 209 6.38 -33.30 15.21
CA THR A 209 7.55 -33.90 15.88
C THR A 209 8.29 -34.90 14.98
N GLU A 210 7.69 -35.33 13.86
CA GLU A 210 8.23 -36.36 12.99
C GLU A 210 9.07 -35.76 11.85
N LYS A 211 10.35 -36.13 11.81
CA LYS A 211 11.26 -35.78 10.72
C LYS A 211 10.98 -36.65 9.49
N GLN A 212 10.89 -36.01 8.32
CA GLN A 212 10.57 -36.68 7.06
C GLN A 212 11.81 -37.14 6.32
N ASP A 213 11.70 -38.32 5.70
CA ASP A 213 12.65 -38.83 4.73
C ASP A 213 11.98 -38.94 3.35
N PHE A 214 12.25 -37.93 2.51
CA PHE A 214 11.68 -37.82 1.18
C PHE A 214 12.17 -38.90 0.21
N GLN A 215 13.21 -39.68 0.54
CA GLN A 215 13.63 -40.81 -0.29
C GLN A 215 12.56 -41.90 -0.41
N HIS A 216 11.65 -41.95 0.57
CA HIS A 216 10.59 -42.95 0.62
C HIS A 216 9.28 -42.46 -0.01
N TYR A 217 9.16 -41.19 -0.37
CA TYR A 217 7.94 -40.61 -0.97
C TYR A 217 7.71 -41.16 -2.38
N PRO A 218 6.47 -41.62 -2.71
CA PRO A 218 6.18 -42.20 -4.01
C PRO A 218 6.23 -41.12 -5.11
N LYS A 219 6.91 -41.44 -6.23
CA LYS A 219 6.90 -40.63 -7.47
C LYS A 219 7.46 -39.20 -7.38
N LEU A 220 8.48 -38.97 -6.55
CA LEU A 220 9.36 -37.81 -6.76
C LEU A 220 10.30 -38.10 -7.94
N ASP A 221 9.79 -38.06 -9.17
CA ASP A 221 10.61 -38.30 -10.36
C ASP A 221 11.72 -37.23 -10.44
N LYS A 222 12.96 -37.70 -10.58
CA LYS A 222 14.15 -36.85 -10.71
C LYS A 222 14.05 -36.05 -12.00
N VAL A 223 13.52 -34.83 -11.94
CA VAL A 223 13.71 -33.85 -13.01
C VAL A 223 15.22 -33.65 -13.14
N PRO A 224 15.84 -33.91 -14.31
CA PRO A 224 17.25 -33.62 -14.48
C PRO A 224 17.43 -32.12 -14.25
N ALA A 225 18.36 -31.75 -13.38
CA ALA A 225 18.71 -30.37 -13.13
C ALA A 225 18.85 -29.66 -14.49
N LYS A 226 17.88 -28.82 -14.85
CA LYS A 226 18.09 -27.83 -15.90
C LYS A 226 19.34 -27.11 -15.46
N ALA A 227 20.38 -27.17 -16.30
CA ALA A 227 21.64 -26.50 -16.03
C ALA A 227 21.28 -25.09 -15.54
N ALA A 228 21.55 -24.84 -14.26
CA ALA A 228 21.53 -23.50 -13.74
C ALA A 228 22.39 -22.69 -14.71
N PRO A 229 21.96 -21.49 -15.14
CA PRO A 229 22.91 -20.59 -15.75
C PRO A 229 24.08 -20.56 -14.79
N ARG A 230 25.30 -20.86 -15.27
CA ARG A 230 26.52 -20.81 -14.47
C ARG A 230 26.55 -19.41 -13.85
N THR A 231 26.04 -19.27 -12.65
CA THR A 231 26.46 -18.27 -11.70
C THR A 231 27.87 -18.72 -11.37
N THR A 232 28.81 -18.25 -12.20
CA THR A 232 30.11 -17.88 -11.67
C THR A 232 29.83 -17.25 -10.31
N ALA A 233 30.47 -17.75 -9.26
CA ALA A 233 30.57 -17.03 -8.01
C ALA A 233 31.14 -15.66 -8.36
N VAL A 234 30.25 -14.74 -8.69
CA VAL A 234 30.49 -13.32 -8.60
C VAL A 234 30.56 -13.18 -7.10
N THR A 235 31.78 -13.13 -6.58
CA THR A 235 32.06 -12.32 -5.41
C THR A 235 31.20 -11.08 -5.59
N GLN A 236 30.08 -10.98 -4.85
CA GLN A 236 29.17 -9.84 -4.98
C GLN A 236 30.04 -8.62 -4.74
N LYS A 237 30.44 -7.97 -5.83
CA LYS A 237 30.99 -6.63 -5.75
C LYS A 237 29.85 -5.84 -5.11
N PRO A 238 30.12 -5.07 -4.04
CA PRO A 238 29.08 -4.32 -3.36
C PRO A 238 28.28 -3.54 -4.41
N SER A 239 26.96 -3.75 -4.42
CA SER A 239 26.09 -3.00 -5.32
C SER A 239 26.33 -1.52 -5.05
N ILE A 240 26.72 -0.78 -6.08
CA ILE A 240 26.99 0.66 -5.97
C ILE A 240 25.70 1.43 -5.62
N MET A 241 24.52 0.82 -5.83
CA MET A 241 23.24 1.37 -5.43
C MET A 241 22.41 0.33 -4.66
N THR A 242 21.98 0.68 -3.46
CA THR A 242 21.07 -0.10 -2.62
C THR A 242 19.84 0.75 -2.29
N ASN A 243 18.79 0.14 -1.75
CA ASN A 243 17.63 0.90 -1.30
C ASN A 243 17.00 0.32 -0.02
N LYS A 244 16.29 1.18 0.72
CA LYS A 244 15.48 0.82 1.89
C LYS A 244 14.10 1.45 1.78
N ILE A 245 13.10 0.64 1.50
CA ILE A 245 11.80 1.13 1.07
C ILE A 245 10.69 0.34 1.77
N ASN A 246 9.70 1.05 2.31
CA ASN A 246 8.48 0.43 2.84
C ASN A 246 7.19 0.96 2.16
N ARG A 247 7.34 1.84 1.15
CA ARG A 247 6.26 2.35 0.28
C ARG A 247 6.72 2.37 -1.17
N ALA A 248 5.85 1.98 -2.11
CA ALA A 248 6.16 1.98 -3.55
C ALA A 248 7.42 1.18 -3.97
N THR A 249 7.81 0.14 -3.20
CA THR A 249 9.06 -0.62 -3.38
C THR A 249 9.29 -1.08 -4.81
N LYS A 250 8.29 -1.70 -5.46
CA LYS A 250 8.40 -2.18 -6.84
C LYS A 250 8.66 -1.05 -7.85
N LEU A 251 7.94 0.06 -7.72
CA LEU A 251 8.03 1.18 -8.66
C LEU A 251 9.40 1.83 -8.58
N LEU A 252 9.91 2.00 -7.37
CA LEU A 252 11.21 2.59 -7.13
C LEU A 252 12.35 1.64 -7.55
N GLN A 253 12.21 0.32 -7.36
CA GLN A 253 13.17 -0.63 -7.92
C GLN A 253 13.18 -0.58 -9.45
N GLN A 254 12.01 -0.55 -10.10
CA GLN A 254 11.93 -0.39 -11.56
C GLN A 254 12.53 0.93 -12.04
N ALA A 255 12.37 2.02 -11.27
CA ALA A 255 13.01 3.29 -11.57
C ALA A 255 14.54 3.24 -11.46
N ILE A 256 15.08 2.53 -10.45
CA ILE A 256 16.51 2.27 -10.30
C ILE A 256 17.05 1.47 -11.49
N ASP A 257 16.32 0.44 -11.93
CA ASP A 257 16.69 -0.41 -13.06
C ASP A 257 16.72 0.36 -14.40
N GLN A 258 16.04 1.52 -14.48
CA GLN A 258 16.03 2.43 -15.63
C GLN A 258 17.13 3.50 -15.62
N LEU A 259 17.98 3.54 -14.58
CA LEU A 259 19.09 4.50 -14.51
C LEU A 259 20.25 4.08 -15.41
N ASP A 260 20.94 5.06 -16.00
CA ASP A 260 22.15 4.80 -16.79
C ASP A 260 23.22 4.12 -15.90
N PRO A 261 23.72 2.92 -16.27
CA PRO A 261 24.77 2.25 -15.52
C PRO A 261 26.06 3.07 -15.35
N VAL A 262 26.31 4.06 -16.19
CA VAL A 262 27.43 5.02 -16.05
C VAL A 262 27.15 6.02 -14.94
N LEU A 263 25.92 6.55 -14.86
CA LEU A 263 25.49 7.43 -13.77
C LEU A 263 25.60 6.72 -12.42
N VAL A 264 25.06 5.49 -12.35
CA VAL A 264 25.11 4.67 -11.14
C VAL A 264 26.55 4.41 -10.69
N ARG A 265 27.47 4.15 -11.63
CA ARG A 265 28.90 3.93 -11.31
C ARG A 265 29.62 5.18 -10.80
N LYS A 266 29.22 6.38 -11.21
CA LYS A 266 29.84 7.65 -10.79
C LYS A 266 29.38 8.13 -9.42
N ALA A 267 28.23 7.68 -8.93
CA ALA A 267 27.56 8.22 -7.75
C ALA A 267 28.23 7.91 -6.38
N GLN A 268 29.32 7.12 -6.34
CA GLN A 268 29.79 6.40 -5.14
C GLN A 268 28.70 5.44 -4.58
N PRO A 269 29.02 4.51 -3.65
CA PRO A 269 27.99 3.68 -3.05
C PRO A 269 26.88 4.54 -2.43
N VAL A 270 25.64 4.37 -2.88
CA VAL A 270 24.48 5.13 -2.41
C VAL A 270 23.36 4.19 -1.99
N CYS A 271 22.73 4.49 -0.85
CA CYS A 271 21.53 3.84 -0.37
C CYS A 271 20.38 4.85 -0.43
N PHE A 272 19.42 4.60 -1.31
CA PHE A 272 18.24 5.43 -1.43
C PHE A 272 17.13 4.92 -0.51
N THR A 273 16.60 5.76 0.38
CA THR A 273 15.52 5.35 1.27
C THR A 273 14.24 6.11 0.98
N TYR A 274 13.13 5.38 0.82
CA TYR A 274 11.77 5.94 0.82
C TYR A 274 11.00 5.21 1.92
N TRP A 275 11.29 5.63 3.15
CA TRP A 275 10.89 4.93 4.37
C TRP A 275 9.96 5.79 5.21
N ASP A 276 8.70 5.42 5.23
CA ASP A 276 7.68 6.03 6.04
C ASP A 276 7.79 5.54 7.50
N THR A 277 8.02 6.46 8.44
CA THR A 277 8.18 6.16 9.87
C THR A 277 6.85 6.05 10.64
N TYR A 278 5.70 6.12 9.96
CA TYR A 278 4.38 5.98 10.59
C TYR A 278 4.28 4.70 11.42
N GLY A 279 3.59 4.77 12.58
CA GLY A 279 3.43 3.63 13.47
C GLY A 279 4.71 3.13 14.14
N ASN A 280 5.71 4.02 14.34
CA ASN A 280 7.02 3.69 14.91
C ASN A 280 7.84 2.70 14.06
N SER A 281 7.66 2.71 12.73
CA SER A 281 8.50 1.94 11.82
C SER A 281 9.94 2.45 11.85
N LEU A 282 10.88 1.60 12.28
CA LEU A 282 12.30 1.95 12.32
C LEU A 282 12.99 1.57 11.00
N LEU A 283 13.76 2.51 10.46
CA LEU A 283 14.62 2.29 9.32
C LEU A 283 15.89 1.54 9.77
N ASP A 284 16.03 0.29 9.35
CA ASP A 284 17.23 -0.52 9.58
C ASP A 284 18.27 -0.28 8.47
N LEU A 285 19.49 0.05 8.89
CA LEU A 285 20.65 0.31 8.03
C LEU A 285 21.88 -0.51 8.47
N SER A 286 21.69 -1.51 9.33
CA SER A 286 22.77 -2.34 9.87
C SER A 286 23.52 -3.14 8.78
N ASP A 287 22.86 -3.39 7.65
CA ASP A 287 23.41 -4.07 6.47
C ASP A 287 23.98 -3.11 5.41
N VAL A 288 23.90 -1.78 5.64
CA VAL A 288 24.46 -0.79 4.72
C VAL A 288 25.94 -0.60 5.02
N SER A 289 26.79 -0.84 4.02
CA SER A 289 28.25 -0.75 4.16
C SER A 289 28.72 0.64 4.61
N GLU A 290 29.77 0.66 5.43
CA GLU A 290 30.45 1.89 5.86
C GLU A 290 30.97 2.66 4.64
N GLY A 291 30.73 3.99 4.61
CA GLY A 291 31.06 4.85 3.47
C GLY A 291 29.97 4.95 2.38
N THR A 292 28.84 4.24 2.54
CA THR A 292 27.67 4.40 1.65
C THR A 292 26.93 5.69 1.98
N ARG A 293 26.73 6.57 0.99
CA ARG A 293 25.88 7.77 1.16
C ARG A 293 24.42 7.35 1.30
N VAL A 294 23.74 7.75 2.36
CA VAL A 294 22.32 7.41 2.58
C VAL A 294 21.44 8.62 2.29
N LEU A 295 20.61 8.53 1.25
CA LEU A 295 19.59 9.52 0.92
C LEU A 295 18.30 9.18 1.66
N ARG A 296 17.86 10.03 2.57
CA ARG A 296 16.73 9.79 3.47
C ARG A 296 15.57 10.71 3.17
N VAL A 297 14.35 10.20 3.37
CA VAL A 297 13.19 11.07 3.46
C VAL A 297 13.26 11.97 4.70
N ILE A 298 12.78 13.21 4.57
CA ILE A 298 12.65 14.15 5.69
C ILE A 298 11.71 13.57 6.75
N ASP A 299 12.05 13.82 8.02
CA ASP A 299 11.29 13.29 9.15
C ASP A 299 9.84 13.81 9.18
N ARG A 300 8.92 12.92 9.58
CA ARG A 300 7.49 13.21 9.72
C ARG A 300 7.20 14.40 10.63
N THR A 301 8.00 14.63 11.66
CA THR A 301 7.84 15.79 12.55
C THR A 301 7.91 17.13 11.82
N ILE A 302 8.59 17.19 10.67
CA ILE A 302 8.71 18.39 9.84
C ILE A 302 7.58 18.46 8.82
N VAL A 303 7.23 17.33 8.19
CA VAL A 303 6.29 17.32 7.06
C VAL A 303 4.83 17.08 7.44
N ASN A 304 4.52 16.50 8.61
CA ASN A 304 3.15 16.13 8.99
C ASN A 304 2.15 17.30 8.96
N ALA A 305 2.61 18.52 9.23
CA ALA A 305 1.76 19.72 9.15
C ALA A 305 1.23 19.97 7.72
N LEU A 306 2.02 19.67 6.69
CA LEU A 306 1.61 19.85 5.28
C LEU A 306 0.46 18.91 4.90
N SER A 307 0.42 17.70 5.47
CA SER A 307 -0.64 16.71 5.22
C SER A 307 -1.88 16.90 6.10
N ASN A 308 -1.82 17.77 7.10
CA ASN A 308 -2.96 18.13 7.92
C ASN A 308 -3.66 19.33 7.27
N LYS A 309 -4.89 19.13 6.80
CA LYS A 309 -5.61 20.16 6.04
C LYS A 309 -5.84 21.45 6.84
N ALA A 310 -6.05 21.35 8.15
CA ALA A 310 -6.21 22.54 8.99
C ALA A 310 -4.89 23.30 9.17
N ALA A 311 -3.80 22.58 9.44
CA ALA A 311 -2.47 23.19 9.58
C ALA A 311 -1.99 23.81 8.25
N LEU A 312 -2.24 23.14 7.13
CA LEU A 312 -1.96 23.67 5.79
C LEU A 312 -2.78 24.94 5.52
N ALA A 313 -4.08 24.94 5.80
CA ALA A 313 -4.93 26.11 5.64
C ALA A 313 -4.49 27.28 6.53
N GLN A 314 -4.04 27.01 7.77
CA GLN A 314 -3.50 28.02 8.66
C GLN A 314 -2.19 28.60 8.11
N ALA A 315 -1.26 27.75 7.65
CA ALA A 315 -0.01 28.20 7.05
C ALA A 315 -0.23 29.09 5.81
N ILE A 316 -1.24 28.78 4.98
CA ILE A 316 -1.63 29.62 3.84
C ILE A 316 -2.09 31.01 4.30
N LYS A 317 -2.89 31.10 5.37
CA LYS A 317 -3.32 32.37 5.95
C LYS A 317 -2.16 33.15 6.57
N ASP A 318 -1.29 32.48 7.31
CA ASP A 318 -0.15 33.10 8.00
C ASP A 318 0.85 33.73 7.01
N HIS A 319 0.92 33.19 5.79
CA HIS A 319 1.75 33.72 4.70
C HIS A 319 1.00 34.65 3.73
N HIS A 320 -0.28 34.96 3.97
CA HIS A 320 -1.12 35.79 3.10
C HIS A 320 -1.23 35.26 1.66
N LEU A 321 -1.44 33.95 1.53
CA LEU A 321 -1.50 33.21 0.26
C LEU A 321 -2.92 32.75 -0.09
N GLU A 322 -3.96 33.41 0.41
CA GLU A 322 -5.35 32.93 0.30
C GLU A 322 -5.86 32.81 -1.15
N GLY A 323 -5.15 33.36 -2.14
CA GLY A 323 -5.47 33.18 -3.56
C GLY A 323 -5.06 31.82 -4.15
N ILE A 324 -4.22 31.03 -3.47
CA ILE A 324 -3.70 29.76 -4.00
C ILE A 324 -4.56 28.55 -3.65
N ALA A 325 -5.48 28.70 -2.70
CA ALA A 325 -6.34 27.62 -2.21
C ALA A 325 -7.74 28.17 -1.91
N PRO A 326 -8.79 27.34 -1.96
CA PRO A 326 -10.13 27.79 -1.63
C PRO A 326 -10.21 28.23 -0.17
N ALA A 327 -11.02 29.26 0.09
CA ALA A 327 -11.21 29.80 1.43
C ALA A 327 -11.59 28.69 2.42
N THR A 328 -10.82 28.57 3.50
CA THR A 328 -10.96 27.50 4.48
C THR A 328 -11.16 28.07 5.88
N TYR A 329 -12.10 27.49 6.63
CA TYR A 329 -12.56 27.95 7.92
C TYR A 329 -12.55 26.83 8.95
N PHE A 330 -12.42 27.21 10.22
CA PHE A 330 -12.34 26.29 11.36
C PHE A 330 -13.61 26.29 12.20
N SER A 331 -14.61 27.07 11.78
CA SER A 331 -15.95 27.09 12.36
C SER A 331 -17.00 27.41 11.30
N ILE A 332 -18.22 26.94 11.54
CA ILE A 332 -19.39 27.22 10.69
C ILE A 332 -19.70 28.72 10.70
N ALA A 333 -19.59 29.39 11.85
CA ALA A 333 -19.85 30.82 11.97
C ALA A 333 -18.92 31.65 11.08
N GLU A 334 -17.63 31.32 11.01
CA GLU A 334 -16.70 32.02 10.11
C GLU A 334 -17.02 31.74 8.63
N ALA A 335 -17.36 30.49 8.29
CA ALA A 335 -17.71 30.11 6.93
C ALA A 335 -19.00 30.80 6.44
N LEU A 336 -20.02 30.92 7.29
CA LEU A 336 -21.25 31.66 6.98
C LEU A 336 -21.01 33.16 6.77
N ASN A 337 -19.94 33.70 7.36
CA ASN A 337 -19.54 35.10 7.20
C ASN A 337 -18.57 35.32 6.02
N HIS A 338 -18.43 34.34 5.13
CA HIS A 338 -17.60 34.45 3.93
C HIS A 338 -18.02 35.62 3.04
N LYS A 339 -17.04 36.44 2.64
CA LYS A 339 -17.26 37.67 1.87
C LYS A 339 -16.64 37.64 0.46
N ALA A 340 -16.00 36.55 0.06
CA ALA A 340 -15.39 36.45 -1.27
C ALA A 340 -16.44 36.01 -2.32
N GLU A 341 -15.98 35.56 -3.49
CA GLU A 341 -16.88 35.08 -4.55
C GLU A 341 -17.89 34.05 -4.00
N PRO A 342 -19.16 34.08 -4.46
CA PRO A 342 -20.18 33.16 -3.96
C PRO A 342 -19.72 31.72 -4.15
N ALA A 343 -19.50 31.01 -3.04
CA ALA A 343 -19.27 29.58 -3.05
C ALA A 343 -20.63 28.88 -3.07
N PRO A 344 -21.07 28.29 -4.20
CA PRO A 344 -22.38 27.64 -4.26
C PRO A 344 -22.45 26.44 -3.31
N LEU A 345 -21.29 25.82 -3.04
CA LEU A 345 -21.14 24.62 -2.25
C LEU A 345 -19.99 24.76 -1.25
N TRP A 346 -20.12 24.04 -0.15
CA TRP A 346 -19.14 23.94 0.93
C TRP A 346 -18.75 22.49 1.14
N PHE A 347 -17.47 22.26 1.38
CA PHE A 347 -16.90 20.94 1.61
C PHE A 347 -16.48 20.81 3.07
N ILE A 348 -17.06 19.84 3.77
CA ILE A 348 -16.70 19.48 5.14
C ILE A 348 -15.65 18.38 5.05
N LYS A 349 -14.43 18.62 5.53
CA LYS A 349 -13.29 17.71 5.32
C LYS A 349 -12.62 17.35 6.63
N ASN A 350 -12.38 16.06 6.84
CA ASN A 350 -11.55 15.60 7.94
C ASN A 350 -10.11 16.08 7.73
N CYS A 351 -9.48 16.64 8.77
CA CYS A 351 -8.12 17.19 8.70
C CYS A 351 -7.06 16.16 8.26
N PHE A 352 -7.30 14.87 8.51
CA PHE A 352 -6.37 13.77 8.24
C PHE A 352 -6.89 12.79 7.18
N GLY A 353 -8.13 12.94 6.73
CA GLY A 353 -8.74 12.04 5.74
C GLY A 353 -8.08 12.16 4.37
N THR A 354 -8.11 11.08 3.58
CA THR A 354 -7.57 11.03 2.22
C THR A 354 -8.62 10.47 1.26
N GLY A 355 -8.46 10.74 -0.05
CA GLY A 355 -9.29 10.11 -1.09
C GLY A 355 -10.80 10.42 -1.00
N GLY A 356 -11.19 11.56 -0.44
CA GLY A 356 -12.60 11.98 -0.33
C GLY A 356 -13.40 11.29 0.78
N GLN A 357 -12.84 10.29 1.48
CA GLN A 357 -13.59 9.56 2.50
C GLN A 357 -13.97 10.43 3.69
N GLY A 358 -15.24 10.33 4.09
CA GLY A 358 -15.79 11.13 5.19
C GLY A 358 -15.94 12.61 4.86
N MET A 359 -15.76 13.01 3.60
CA MET A 359 -16.13 14.34 3.14
C MET A 359 -17.62 14.41 2.81
N SER A 360 -18.23 15.55 3.11
CA SER A 360 -19.57 15.88 2.65
C SER A 360 -19.57 17.21 1.90
N CYS A 361 -20.54 17.36 1.01
CA CYS A 361 -20.80 18.58 0.26
C CYS A 361 -22.17 19.10 0.66
N VAL A 362 -22.27 20.40 0.98
CA VAL A 362 -23.51 21.04 1.40
C VAL A 362 -23.65 22.39 0.71
N THR A 363 -24.89 22.84 0.52
CA THR A 363 -25.17 24.21 0.09
C THR A 363 -24.87 25.22 1.19
N HIS A 364 -24.83 26.51 0.84
CA HIS A 364 -24.66 27.57 1.84
C HIS A 364 -25.83 27.64 2.85
N GLU A 365 -27.06 27.34 2.41
CA GLU A 365 -28.23 27.32 3.28
C GLU A 365 -28.17 26.16 4.30
N GLU A 366 -27.74 24.97 3.84
CA GLU A 366 -27.58 23.80 4.69
C GLU A 366 -26.42 23.94 5.69
N LEU A 367 -25.39 24.73 5.35
CA LEU A 367 -24.19 24.91 6.17
C LEU A 367 -24.51 25.35 7.60
N ALA A 368 -25.54 26.18 7.79
CA ALA A 368 -25.96 26.66 9.12
C ALA A 368 -26.46 25.54 10.05
N SER A 369 -26.85 24.39 9.49
CA SER A 369 -27.34 23.22 10.23
C SER A 369 -26.25 22.17 10.46
N VAL A 370 -25.03 22.38 9.95
CA VAL A 370 -23.93 21.44 10.10
C VAL A 370 -23.27 21.61 11.47
N GLU A 371 -23.12 20.52 12.21
CA GLU A 371 -22.22 20.47 13.36
C GLU A 371 -20.81 20.10 12.88
N LEU A 372 -19.83 20.99 13.11
CA LEU A 372 -18.45 20.77 12.69
C LEU A 372 -17.65 20.06 13.80
N PRO A 373 -17.19 18.81 13.61
CA PRO A 373 -16.36 18.14 14.61
C PRO A 373 -14.97 18.80 14.71
N SER A 374 -14.30 18.64 15.85
CA SER A 374 -13.03 19.32 16.16
C SER A 374 -11.86 19.01 15.21
N ASN A 375 -11.91 17.88 14.50
CA ASN A 375 -10.91 17.45 13.52
C ASN A 375 -11.37 17.64 12.08
N TYR A 376 -12.26 18.61 11.82
CA TYR A 376 -12.73 18.95 10.48
C TYR A 376 -12.51 20.43 10.16
N ILE A 377 -12.44 20.71 8.86
CA ILE A 377 -12.45 22.04 8.28
C ILE A 377 -13.67 22.22 7.38
N VAL A 378 -14.04 23.46 7.15
CA VAL A 378 -15.04 23.87 6.16
C VAL A 378 -14.31 24.61 5.05
N GLN A 379 -14.37 24.11 3.82
CA GLN A 379 -13.69 24.72 2.68
C GLN A 379 -14.72 25.11 1.60
N ALA A 380 -14.59 26.32 1.08
CA ALA A 380 -15.41 26.80 -0.03
C ALA A 380 -15.16 25.95 -1.30
N GLY A 381 -16.22 25.71 -2.07
CA GLY A 381 -16.10 25.10 -3.38
C GLY A 381 -15.41 26.02 -4.39
N VAL A 382 -14.62 25.44 -5.29
CA VAL A 382 -14.02 26.17 -6.41
C VAL A 382 -15.06 26.35 -7.51
N THR A 383 -15.20 27.59 -7.98
CA THR A 383 -16.05 27.96 -9.11
C THR A 383 -15.25 27.99 -10.41
N ASP A 384 -15.96 27.91 -11.55
CA ASP A 384 -15.36 27.96 -12.89
C ASP A 384 -14.31 26.84 -13.12
N LEU A 385 -14.64 25.62 -12.70
CA LEU A 385 -13.78 24.45 -12.88
C LEU A 385 -13.61 24.11 -14.36
N ALA A 386 -12.38 23.75 -14.72
CA ALA A 386 -12.11 22.99 -15.93
C ALA A 386 -12.77 21.62 -15.82
N LEU A 387 -13.35 21.14 -16.92
CA LEU A 387 -14.03 19.85 -17.00
C LEU A 387 -13.42 18.99 -18.10
N PHE A 388 -13.38 17.68 -17.88
CA PHE A 388 -12.98 16.71 -18.87
C PHE A 388 -14.23 16.00 -19.38
N GLU A 389 -14.61 16.25 -20.63
CA GLU A 389 -15.85 15.69 -21.24
C GLU A 389 -17.11 15.99 -20.40
N GLY A 390 -17.20 17.20 -19.83
CA GLY A 390 -18.32 17.61 -18.98
C GLY A 390 -18.31 17.02 -17.56
N ARG A 391 -17.24 16.33 -17.16
CA ARG A 391 -17.08 15.71 -15.83
C ARG A 391 -15.99 16.42 -15.03
N LYS A 392 -16.16 16.46 -13.71
CA LYS A 392 -15.17 17.02 -12.78
C LYS A 392 -13.93 16.13 -12.77
N PHE A 393 -12.77 16.75 -12.54
CA PHE A 393 -11.54 16.01 -12.29
C PHE A 393 -10.66 16.70 -11.25
N THR A 394 -9.87 15.91 -10.53
CA THR A 394 -8.79 16.38 -9.66
C THR A 394 -7.45 16.08 -10.32
N THR A 395 -6.47 16.98 -10.20
CA THR A 395 -5.14 16.80 -10.78
C THR A 395 -4.11 16.53 -9.67
N ARG A 396 -3.40 15.41 -9.76
CA ARG A 396 -2.22 15.12 -8.92
C ARG A 396 -0.96 15.54 -9.68
N THR A 397 -0.15 16.38 -9.05
CA THR A 397 1.21 16.71 -9.49
C THR A 397 2.23 16.25 -8.47
N TYR A 398 3.49 16.14 -8.88
CA TYR A 398 4.56 15.64 -8.02
C TYR A 398 5.71 16.63 -7.90
N CYS A 399 6.19 16.83 -6.67
CA CYS A 399 7.36 17.65 -6.39
C CYS A 399 8.44 16.86 -5.67
N LEU A 400 9.70 17.09 -6.03
CA LEU A 400 10.88 16.73 -5.23
C LEU A 400 11.35 17.98 -4.49
N ILE A 401 11.62 17.85 -3.18
CA ILE A 401 12.39 18.86 -2.46
C ILE A 401 13.72 18.24 -2.09
N TRP A 402 14.82 18.80 -2.60
CA TRP A 402 16.18 18.31 -2.40
C TRP A 402 17.19 19.46 -2.50
N ASN A 403 18.24 19.44 -1.69
CA ASN A 403 19.24 20.54 -1.66
C ASN A 403 18.59 21.93 -1.61
N GLN A 404 17.60 22.10 -0.74
CA GLN A 404 16.83 23.33 -0.57
C GLN A 404 16.14 23.87 -1.84
N THR A 405 16.03 23.05 -2.89
CA THR A 405 15.39 23.39 -4.15
C THR A 405 14.10 22.59 -4.28
N ILE A 406 13.03 23.26 -4.72
CA ILE A 406 11.76 22.62 -5.06
C ILE A 406 11.77 22.36 -6.55
N TYR A 407 11.59 21.11 -6.93
CA TYR A 407 11.51 20.70 -8.32
C TYR A 407 10.11 20.16 -8.62
N LEU A 408 9.51 20.60 -9.71
CA LEU A 408 8.22 20.14 -10.21
C LEU A 408 8.43 19.08 -11.29
N TYR A 409 7.68 17.99 -11.20
CA TYR A 409 7.57 17.03 -12.29
C TYR A 409 6.53 17.50 -13.29
N GLN A 410 6.91 17.51 -14.57
CA GLN A 410 6.07 18.02 -15.64
C GLN A 410 4.80 17.19 -15.87
N ASN A 411 4.89 15.87 -15.61
CA ASN A 411 3.73 14.99 -15.71
C ASN A 411 3.07 14.77 -14.34
N GLY A 412 1.85 14.26 -14.38
CA GLY A 412 1.01 13.97 -13.24
C GLY A 412 -0.14 13.09 -13.71
N PHE A 413 -1.24 13.10 -12.97
CA PHE A 413 -2.45 12.44 -13.44
C PHE A 413 -3.71 13.20 -13.07
N LEU A 414 -4.77 12.89 -13.81
CA LEU A 414 -6.12 13.33 -13.57
C LEU A 414 -6.90 12.16 -12.97
N VAL A 415 -7.75 12.43 -11.99
CA VAL A 415 -8.82 11.53 -11.54
C VAL A 415 -10.13 12.14 -12.05
N VAL A 416 -10.68 11.57 -13.13
CA VAL A 416 -11.91 12.04 -13.77
C VAL A 416 -13.11 11.32 -13.16
N HIS A 417 -14.08 12.07 -12.66
CA HIS A 417 -15.24 11.54 -11.96
C HIS A 417 -16.18 10.76 -12.90
N GLY A 418 -17.06 9.94 -12.30
CA GLY A 418 -18.00 9.10 -13.03
C GLY A 418 -19.23 9.81 -13.57
N GLN A 419 -19.64 10.92 -12.94
CA GLN A 419 -20.87 11.64 -13.26
C GLN A 419 -20.60 12.99 -13.95
N THR A 420 -21.55 13.46 -14.75
CA THR A 420 -21.54 14.82 -15.30
C THR A 420 -21.51 15.83 -14.17
N TYR A 421 -20.68 16.87 -14.32
CA TYR A 421 -20.53 17.89 -13.30
C TYR A 421 -21.75 18.81 -13.24
N ASP A 422 -22.26 19.02 -12.04
CA ASP A 422 -23.26 20.04 -11.73
C ASP A 422 -22.73 20.90 -10.57
N PRO A 423 -22.46 22.21 -10.78
CA PRO A 423 -21.92 23.09 -9.74
C PRO A 423 -22.87 23.36 -8.57
N HIS A 424 -24.14 22.96 -8.66
CA HIS A 424 -25.14 23.11 -7.60
C HIS A 424 -25.49 21.79 -6.92
N SER A 425 -25.01 20.66 -7.43
CA SER A 425 -25.27 19.34 -6.85
C SER A 425 -24.39 19.09 -5.64
N THR A 426 -25.01 18.69 -4.53
CA THR A 426 -24.34 18.19 -3.31
C THR A 426 -24.00 16.70 -3.37
N ASP A 427 -24.31 16.03 -4.49
CA ASP A 427 -24.08 14.60 -4.66
C ASP A 427 -22.58 14.25 -4.57
N TYR A 428 -22.27 13.28 -3.70
CA TYR A 428 -20.93 12.77 -3.50
C TYR A 428 -20.29 12.26 -4.80
N ALA A 429 -21.04 11.55 -5.64
CA ALA A 429 -20.56 11.00 -6.91
C ALA A 429 -20.21 12.08 -7.95
N VAL A 430 -20.86 13.24 -7.86
CA VAL A 430 -20.57 14.41 -8.71
C VAL A 430 -19.38 15.19 -8.16
N GLN A 431 -19.33 15.42 -6.85
CA GLN A 431 -18.41 16.39 -6.26
C GLN A 431 -17.12 15.80 -5.68
N ILE A 432 -17.10 14.55 -5.25
CA ILE A 432 -16.04 14.02 -4.36
C ILE A 432 -15.50 12.66 -4.82
N ASP A 433 -16.34 11.80 -5.39
CA ASP A 433 -16.01 10.37 -5.54
C ASP A 433 -14.78 10.10 -6.42
N HIS A 434 -13.76 9.52 -5.78
CA HIS A 434 -12.52 9.06 -6.41
C HIS A 434 -12.40 7.52 -6.35
N ALA A 435 -13.45 6.78 -6.02
CA ALA A 435 -13.40 5.32 -5.89
C ALA A 435 -13.56 4.61 -7.25
N GLY A 436 -13.11 3.35 -7.33
CA GLY A 436 -13.43 2.47 -8.46
C GLY A 436 -12.55 2.62 -9.70
N TYR A 437 -11.57 3.53 -9.75
CA TYR A 437 -10.70 3.68 -10.93
C TYR A 437 -9.80 2.47 -11.23
N HIS A 438 -9.71 1.52 -10.31
CA HIS A 438 -8.97 0.26 -10.48
C HIS A 438 -9.79 -0.85 -11.14
N THR A 439 -11.12 -0.69 -11.26
CA THR A 439 -12.00 -1.71 -11.85
C THR A 439 -12.20 -1.43 -13.34
N GLU A 440 -12.20 -2.47 -14.17
CA GLU A 440 -12.38 -2.33 -15.64
C GLU A 440 -13.69 -1.61 -16.01
N ASP A 441 -14.75 -1.79 -15.20
CA ASP A 441 -16.06 -1.13 -15.38
C ASP A 441 -16.26 0.11 -14.49
N GLY A 442 -15.18 0.63 -13.90
CA GLY A 442 -15.24 1.79 -13.00
C GLY A 442 -15.65 3.07 -13.72
N ALA A 443 -16.62 3.81 -13.17
CA ALA A 443 -17.05 5.08 -13.75
C ALA A 443 -15.97 6.18 -13.63
N VAL A 444 -15.17 6.14 -12.56
CA VAL A 444 -14.02 7.03 -12.35
C VAL A 444 -12.83 6.51 -13.15
N THR A 445 -12.12 7.40 -13.85
CA THR A 445 -10.97 7.01 -14.67
C THR A 445 -9.72 7.82 -14.33
N MET A 446 -8.54 7.23 -14.49
CA MET A 446 -7.27 7.94 -14.37
C MET A 446 -6.62 8.15 -15.73
N ARG A 447 -6.05 9.33 -15.94
CA ARG A 447 -5.35 9.70 -17.19
C ARG A 447 -4.09 10.50 -16.88
N GLN A 448 -3.11 10.45 -17.76
CA GLN A 448 -1.92 11.29 -17.58
C GLN A 448 -2.29 12.77 -17.73
N LEU A 449 -1.62 13.65 -16.98
CA LEU A 449 -1.80 15.09 -17.13
C LEU A 449 -1.34 15.56 -18.52
N LEU A 450 -0.24 14.99 -19.03
CA LEU A 450 0.29 15.31 -20.37
C LEU A 450 -0.69 14.99 -21.51
N ASP A 451 -1.62 14.06 -21.29
CA ASP A 451 -2.62 13.68 -22.29
C ASP A 451 -3.84 14.62 -22.28
N HIS A 452 -3.87 15.61 -21.39
CA HIS A 452 -4.95 16.59 -21.36
C HIS A 452 -4.90 17.47 -22.63
N PRO A 453 -5.98 17.61 -23.42
CA PRO A 453 -5.98 18.40 -24.66
C PRO A 453 -5.49 19.85 -24.48
N ASP A 454 -5.88 20.48 -23.36
CA ASP A 454 -5.46 21.84 -22.99
C ASP A 454 -4.26 21.87 -22.02
N TYR A 455 -3.37 20.87 -22.01
CA TYR A 455 -2.21 20.82 -21.10
C TYR A 455 -1.40 22.12 -21.07
N ASP A 456 -1.09 22.69 -22.23
CA ASP A 456 -0.28 23.92 -22.35
C ASP A 456 -0.95 25.15 -21.73
N ARG A 457 -2.29 25.13 -21.61
CA ARG A 457 -3.05 26.17 -20.92
C ARG A 457 -2.90 26.07 -19.41
N TYR A 458 -2.89 24.85 -18.88
CA TYR A 458 -2.96 24.61 -17.44
C TYR A 458 -1.60 24.50 -16.74
N TYR A 459 -0.59 23.93 -17.41
CA TYR A 459 0.72 23.73 -16.81
C TYR A 459 1.37 25.03 -16.28
N PRO A 460 1.29 26.19 -16.97
CA PRO A 460 1.77 27.45 -16.41
C PRO A 460 1.09 27.85 -15.10
N GLY A 461 -0.23 27.62 -14.97
CA GLY A 461 -0.98 27.88 -13.75
C GLY A 461 -0.60 26.95 -12.59
N ILE A 462 -0.37 25.67 -12.89
CA ILE A 462 0.18 24.69 -11.94
C ILE A 462 1.54 25.18 -11.44
N LYS A 463 2.45 25.53 -12.35
CA LYS A 463 3.79 26.00 -12.01
C LYS A 463 3.75 27.25 -11.13
N GLN A 464 2.93 28.23 -11.49
CA GLN A 464 2.75 29.46 -10.71
C GLN A 464 2.20 29.17 -9.30
N LEU A 465 1.27 28.23 -9.16
CA LEU A 465 0.77 27.81 -7.85
C LEU A 465 1.89 27.20 -7.00
N ILE A 466 2.70 26.28 -7.55
CA ILE A 466 3.82 25.67 -6.82
C ILE A 466 4.86 26.73 -6.42
N GLN A 467 5.12 27.73 -7.28
CA GLN A 467 5.99 28.87 -6.94
C GLN A 467 5.44 29.65 -5.75
N ASN A 468 4.16 29.98 -5.76
CA ASN A 468 3.50 30.72 -4.68
C ASN A 468 3.41 29.91 -3.38
N LEU A 469 3.42 28.58 -3.45
CA LEU A 469 3.40 27.67 -2.30
C LEU A 469 4.76 27.60 -1.56
N THR A 470 5.84 28.15 -2.14
CA THR A 470 7.19 28.09 -1.58
C THR A 470 7.29 28.49 -0.10
N PRO A 471 6.66 29.58 0.38
CA PRO A 471 6.73 29.95 1.80
C PRO A 471 6.19 28.86 2.73
N VAL A 472 5.08 28.21 2.35
CA VAL A 472 4.47 27.10 3.11
C VAL A 472 5.37 25.86 3.11
N LEU A 473 6.12 25.63 2.02
CA LEU A 473 7.07 24.51 1.90
C LEU A 473 8.42 24.79 2.56
N GLU A 474 8.66 25.99 3.09
CA GLU A 474 9.96 26.41 3.62
C GLU A 474 10.53 25.47 4.69
N PRO A 475 9.77 24.96 5.68
CA PRO A 475 10.31 24.01 6.65
C PRO A 475 10.87 22.74 6.00
N SER A 476 10.18 22.22 4.97
CA SER A 476 10.63 21.06 4.20
C SER A 476 11.84 21.40 3.33
N ARG A 477 11.83 22.60 2.74
CA ARG A 477 12.94 23.12 1.92
C ARG A 477 14.22 23.25 2.74
N LEU A 478 14.15 23.84 3.93
CA LEU A 478 15.30 24.01 4.82
C LEU A 478 15.81 22.69 5.42
N ALA A 479 14.92 21.71 5.61
CA ALA A 479 15.29 20.37 6.07
C ALA A 479 15.90 19.48 4.98
N ALA A 480 15.73 19.85 3.71
CA ALA A 480 16.31 19.14 2.57
C ALA A 480 17.77 19.54 2.36
N ASP A 481 18.66 18.56 2.33
CA ASP A 481 20.09 18.73 2.16
C ASP A 481 20.64 17.64 1.21
N SER A 482 21.97 17.49 1.14
CA SER A 482 22.59 16.51 0.26
C SER A 482 22.27 15.06 0.64
N ASN A 483 21.74 14.79 1.83
CA ASN A 483 21.34 13.48 2.32
C ASN A 483 19.84 13.38 2.66
N ARG A 484 19.07 14.47 2.56
CA ARG A 484 17.66 14.50 2.93
C ARG A 484 16.79 15.10 1.83
N TYR A 485 15.69 14.44 1.52
CA TYR A 485 14.76 14.86 0.47
C TYR A 485 13.31 14.52 0.85
N ILE A 486 12.32 15.01 0.09
CA ILE A 486 10.95 14.51 0.19
C ILE A 486 10.29 14.52 -1.18
N LEU A 487 9.39 13.56 -1.41
CA LEU A 487 8.53 13.49 -2.59
C LEU A 487 7.10 13.84 -2.15
N LEU A 488 6.57 14.93 -2.68
CA LEU A 488 5.22 15.40 -2.39
C LEU A 488 4.29 15.07 -3.54
N GLY A 489 3.09 14.60 -3.23
CA GLY A 489 1.96 14.62 -4.15
C GLY A 489 1.07 15.81 -3.83
N ILE A 490 0.81 16.68 -4.81
CA ILE A 490 0.03 17.89 -4.60
C ILE A 490 -1.25 17.77 -5.43
N ASP A 491 -2.39 17.86 -4.77
CA ASP A 491 -3.70 17.76 -5.42
C ASP A 491 -4.25 19.15 -5.71
N LEU A 492 -4.67 19.34 -6.96
CA LEU A 492 -5.07 20.61 -7.53
C LEU A 492 -6.43 20.49 -8.23
N LEU A 493 -7.17 21.59 -8.24
CA LEU A 493 -8.30 21.82 -9.14
C LEU A 493 -7.89 22.86 -10.19
N LEU A 494 -8.14 22.56 -11.46
CA LEU A 494 -7.87 23.47 -12.56
C LEU A 494 -9.14 24.26 -12.89
N ARG A 495 -8.98 25.54 -13.23
CA ARG A 495 -10.08 26.45 -13.61
C ARG A 495 -10.06 26.73 -15.09
N ASN A 496 -11.19 27.16 -15.65
CA ASN A 496 -11.28 27.46 -17.08
C ASN A 496 -10.30 28.57 -17.47
N ASP A 497 -10.02 29.55 -16.63
CA ASP A 497 -9.03 30.60 -16.94
C ASP A 497 -7.57 30.10 -17.06
N GLY A 498 -7.29 28.84 -16.76
CA GLY A 498 -5.94 28.25 -16.79
C GLY A 498 -5.24 28.25 -15.42
N SER A 499 -5.84 28.88 -14.40
CA SER A 499 -5.31 28.90 -13.05
C SER A 499 -5.57 27.58 -12.31
N ALA A 500 -4.82 27.36 -11.23
CA ALA A 500 -4.96 26.20 -10.35
C ALA A 500 -5.33 26.64 -8.93
N GLN A 501 -5.99 25.75 -8.20
CA GLN A 501 -6.33 25.89 -6.79
C GLN A 501 -5.87 24.66 -6.02
N LEU A 502 -5.15 24.88 -4.92
CA LEU A 502 -4.62 23.82 -4.06
C LEU A 502 -5.75 23.16 -3.27
N VAL A 503 -5.81 21.83 -3.32
CA VAL A 503 -6.74 21.02 -2.54
C VAL A 503 -6.08 20.48 -1.29
N GLU A 504 -4.94 19.79 -1.45
CA GLU A 504 -4.18 19.19 -0.35
C GLU A 504 -2.74 18.84 -0.77
N ILE A 505 -1.89 18.58 0.23
CA ILE A 505 -0.53 18.08 0.04
C ILE A 505 -0.40 16.72 0.72
N ASN A 506 -0.02 15.71 -0.06
CA ASN A 506 0.29 14.37 0.39
C ASN A 506 1.81 14.23 0.54
N THR A 507 2.30 14.13 1.78
CA THR A 507 3.74 14.07 2.11
C THR A 507 4.36 12.68 1.95
N PHE A 508 3.51 11.66 1.93
CA PHE A 508 3.83 10.30 1.53
C PHE A 508 2.70 9.79 0.62
N PRO A 509 2.67 10.26 -0.63
CA PRO A 509 1.55 9.97 -1.53
C PRO A 509 1.44 8.49 -1.83
N ASN A 510 0.22 8.02 -2.05
CA ASN A 510 0.00 6.70 -2.63
C ASN A 510 0.54 6.69 -4.08
N PHE A 511 1.15 5.57 -4.47
CA PHE A 511 1.65 5.31 -5.83
C PHE A 511 1.04 4.04 -6.46
N ILE A 512 0.09 3.40 -5.77
CA ILE A 512 -0.67 2.27 -6.30
C ILE A 512 -1.84 2.83 -7.09
N HIS A 513 -1.67 2.92 -8.40
CA HIS A 513 -2.66 3.44 -9.34
C HIS A 513 -2.92 2.42 -10.45
N THR A 514 -3.59 2.82 -11.53
CA THR A 514 -3.70 1.99 -12.73
C THR A 514 -2.33 1.73 -13.35
N ASN A 515 -2.19 0.64 -14.11
CA ASN A 515 -0.94 0.31 -14.81
C ASN A 515 -0.46 1.46 -15.70
N GLU A 516 -1.39 2.16 -16.36
CA GLU A 516 -1.11 3.33 -17.19
C GLU A 516 -0.38 4.43 -16.40
N ILE A 517 -0.92 4.82 -15.24
CA ILE A 517 -0.31 5.85 -14.39
C ILE A 517 1.00 5.35 -13.77
N ILE A 518 1.07 4.07 -13.39
CA ILE A 518 2.29 3.51 -12.82
C ILE A 518 3.45 3.57 -13.84
N GLN A 519 3.22 3.09 -15.06
CA GLN A 519 4.26 2.95 -16.08
C GLN A 519 4.68 4.29 -16.70
N HIS A 520 3.75 5.22 -16.90
CA HIS A 520 4.03 6.46 -17.63
C HIS A 520 4.15 7.71 -16.76
N VAL A 521 3.74 7.64 -15.48
CA VAL A 521 3.84 8.78 -14.53
C VAL A 521 4.72 8.43 -13.33
N ASN A 522 4.38 7.37 -12.57
CA ASN A 522 5.01 7.15 -11.27
C ASN A 522 6.45 6.63 -11.36
N ILE A 523 6.71 5.60 -12.16
CA ILE A 523 8.08 5.09 -12.36
C ILE A 523 8.97 6.17 -12.99
N PRO A 524 8.54 6.88 -14.06
CA PRO A 524 9.28 8.02 -14.61
C PRO A 524 9.54 9.14 -13.60
N PHE A 525 8.60 9.45 -12.72
CA PHE A 525 8.81 10.43 -11.64
C PHE A 525 9.93 9.99 -10.67
N PHE A 526 9.91 8.74 -10.19
CA PHE A 526 10.97 8.21 -9.34
C PHE A 526 12.33 8.23 -10.05
N ALA A 527 12.37 7.84 -11.32
CA ALA A 527 13.59 7.84 -12.11
C ALA A 527 14.12 9.27 -12.27
N ALA A 528 13.25 10.25 -12.56
CA ALA A 528 13.62 11.66 -12.65
C ALA A 528 14.14 12.20 -11.30
N ALA A 529 13.50 11.86 -10.18
CA ALA A 529 13.97 12.26 -8.86
C ALA A 529 15.36 11.68 -8.54
N LEU A 530 15.58 10.39 -8.82
CA LEU A 530 16.88 9.74 -8.65
C LEU A 530 17.95 10.41 -9.53
N ARG A 531 17.68 10.62 -10.82
CA ARG A 531 18.59 11.30 -11.75
C ARG A 531 18.97 12.69 -11.27
N THR A 532 17.99 13.49 -10.81
CA THR A 532 18.23 14.80 -10.18
C THR A 532 19.20 14.70 -9.00
N MET A 533 18.96 13.78 -8.06
CA MET A 533 19.78 13.62 -6.86
C MET A 533 21.18 13.06 -7.12
N LEU A 534 21.36 12.35 -8.23
CA LEU A 534 22.63 11.79 -8.68
C LEU A 534 23.42 12.74 -9.60
N GLY A 535 22.86 13.90 -9.94
CA GLY A 535 23.53 14.93 -10.75
C GLY A 535 23.58 14.62 -12.25
N ASP A 536 22.58 13.90 -12.78
CA ASP A 536 22.45 13.66 -14.22
C ASP A 536 21.95 14.94 -14.95
N PRO A 537 22.71 15.50 -15.91
CA PRO A 537 22.31 16.71 -16.62
C PRO A 537 21.28 16.46 -17.74
N THR A 538 20.98 15.20 -18.08
CA THR A 538 20.15 14.85 -19.27
C THR A 538 18.65 14.96 -19.04
N MET A 539 18.21 14.96 -17.77
CA MET A 539 16.82 15.18 -17.39
C MET A 539 16.75 15.45 -15.90
N VAL A 540 16.31 16.65 -15.53
CA VAL A 540 16.15 17.04 -14.13
C VAL A 540 14.77 17.66 -14.03
N LEU A 541 14.01 17.22 -13.02
CA LEU A 541 12.77 17.85 -12.59
C LEU A 541 12.92 19.39 -12.67
N GLU A 542 11.86 20.09 -13.07
CA GLU A 542 11.96 21.53 -13.33
C GLU A 542 12.14 22.31 -12.02
N PRO A 543 13.24 23.06 -11.82
CA PRO A 543 13.41 23.86 -10.61
C PRO A 543 12.39 25.02 -10.62
N ILE A 544 11.57 25.09 -9.58
CA ILE A 544 10.50 26.09 -9.44
C ILE A 544 11.05 27.46 -9.03
N LEU A 545 12.22 27.49 -8.40
CA LEU A 545 13.05 28.66 -8.11
C LEU A 545 14.52 28.25 -8.18
N PRO A 546 15.39 28.89 -8.98
CA PRO A 546 16.83 28.62 -8.92
C PRO A 546 17.39 29.11 -7.58
N SER A 547 18.42 28.43 -7.07
CA SER A 547 19.15 28.87 -5.88
C SER A 547 19.66 30.31 -6.07
N ASN A 548 19.71 31.09 -4.98
CA ASN A 548 20.22 32.47 -4.96
C ASN A 548 21.66 32.64 -5.53
N GLU A 549 22.35 31.56 -5.88
CA GLU A 549 23.64 31.58 -6.59
C GLU A 549 23.53 31.95 -8.07
N ALA A 550 22.35 31.81 -8.70
CA ALA A 550 22.14 32.24 -10.09
C ALA A 550 22.00 33.78 -10.26
N MET A 551 22.05 34.54 -9.16
CA MET A 551 21.92 36.00 -9.11
C MET A 551 23.20 36.73 -8.65
N ARG A 552 24.35 36.04 -8.57
CA ARG A 552 25.64 36.67 -8.23
C ARG A 552 26.65 36.61 -9.38
#